data_AF-A0A376J9Z6-F1
#
_entry.id   AF-A0A376J9Z6-F1
#
_cell.length_a   1.000
_cell.length_b   1.000
_cell.length_c   1.000
_cell.angle_alpha   90.00
_cell.angle_beta   90.00
_cell.angle_gamma   90.00
#
_symmetry.space_group_name_H-M   'P 1'
#
loop_
_entity.id
_entity.type
_entity.pdbx_description
1 polymer ?
#
loop_
_entity_poly.entity_id
_entity_poly.type
_entity_poly.pdbx_seq_one_letter_code
_entity_poly.pdbx_strand_id
1 'polypeptide(L)'
;MTFNATLGGDNSPTDKMNVKGDTQGNTRVRVDNIGGVGAQTVNGIELIEVGGNSAGNFALTTGTVEAGAYVYTLAKGKGNDEKNWYLTSKWDGVTPADTPDPINNPPVVDPEGPSVYRPEAGSYISNIAAANSLFSHRLHDRLGEPQYTDSLHSQGSASSMWMRHVGGHERFRTGDGQLNTQANRYVLQLGGDLAQWSSNAQDRWHLGVMAGYANQHSNTQSNRVGYKSDGRISGYSAGLYATWYQNDANKTGAYVDSWALYNWFDNSVSSDNRSADDYDSRGVTASVEGGYTFEAGTFSGSEGTLNTWYVQPQVQITWMGVKDSDHTRKDGTRIETEGDGNVQTRLGVKTYLNSHHQRDDGKQREFQPYIEANWINNSKVYAVKMNGQTVSRDGARNLGEVRTGVEAKVNNNLSLWGNVGVQLGDKGYSDTQGMLGVKYSW
;
A
#
# COMPACT_ATOMS: atom_id res chain seq x y z
N MET A 1 -22.70 -19.12 28.16
CA MET A 1 -23.93 -18.30 28.15
C MET A 1 -24.05 -17.63 26.79
N THR A 2 -25.26 -17.37 26.31
CA THR A 2 -25.48 -16.68 25.02
C THR A 2 -26.42 -15.50 25.21
N PHE A 3 -26.12 -14.37 24.56
CA PHE A 3 -26.94 -13.17 24.48
C PHE A 3 -27.18 -12.82 23.02
N ASN A 4 -28.38 -12.34 22.70
CA ASN A 4 -28.63 -11.64 21.45
C ASN A 4 -28.54 -10.13 21.69
N ALA A 5 -27.83 -9.42 20.83
CA ALA A 5 -27.71 -7.97 20.89
C ALA A 5 -27.77 -7.35 19.49
N THR A 6 -28.34 -6.15 19.38
CA THR A 6 -28.22 -5.32 18.18
C THR A 6 -26.98 -4.45 18.32
N LEU A 7 -25.81 -4.90 17.85
CA LEU A 7 -24.55 -4.18 18.09
C LEU A 7 -24.56 -2.75 17.52
N GLY A 8 -24.51 -1.77 18.42
CA GLY A 8 -24.60 -0.34 18.15
C GLY A 8 -24.04 0.47 19.32
N GLY A 9 -24.72 1.55 19.71
CA GLY A 9 -24.36 2.38 20.87
C GLY A 9 -24.94 1.86 22.19
N ASP A 10 -24.70 2.55 23.29
CA ASP A 10 -25.02 2.11 24.67
C ASP A 10 -26.46 1.63 24.89
N ASN A 11 -27.43 2.26 24.22
CA ASN A 11 -28.86 1.96 24.37
C ASN A 11 -29.34 0.82 23.44
N SER A 12 -28.42 0.04 22.89
CA SER A 12 -28.77 -1.04 21.95
C SER A 12 -29.64 -2.10 22.62
N PRO A 13 -30.71 -2.57 21.96
CA PRO A 13 -31.49 -3.70 22.44
C PRO A 13 -30.61 -4.94 22.61
N THR A 14 -30.70 -5.55 23.79
CA THR A 14 -29.93 -6.74 24.15
C THR A 14 -30.69 -7.58 25.17
N ASP A 15 -30.40 -8.89 25.17
CA ASP A 15 -30.67 -9.73 26.33
C ASP A 15 -29.88 -9.19 27.55
N LYS A 16 -30.40 -9.40 28.76
CA LYS A 16 -29.76 -8.98 30.02
C LYS A 16 -29.79 -10.09 31.06
N MET A 17 -28.72 -10.18 31.86
CA MET A 17 -28.63 -11.02 33.04
C MET A 17 -28.59 -10.15 34.29
N ASN A 18 -29.49 -10.39 35.23
CA ASN A 18 -29.53 -9.65 36.49
C ASN A 18 -29.24 -10.61 37.66
N VAL A 19 -28.06 -10.48 38.27
CA VAL A 19 -27.62 -11.28 39.40
C VAL A 19 -27.89 -10.52 40.69
N LYS A 20 -28.86 -10.97 41.48
CA LYS A 20 -29.23 -10.29 42.75
C LYS A 20 -28.21 -10.48 43.89
N GLY A 21 -27.31 -11.45 43.78
CA GLY A 21 -26.27 -11.76 44.76
C GLY A 21 -24.85 -11.58 44.22
N ASP A 22 -23.90 -12.31 44.79
CA ASP A 22 -22.49 -12.27 44.43
C ASP A 22 -22.19 -13.17 43.21
N THR A 23 -21.13 -12.84 42.46
CA THR A 23 -20.57 -13.70 41.40
C THR A 23 -19.16 -14.15 41.74
N GLN A 24 -18.79 -15.35 41.29
CA GLN A 24 -17.43 -15.90 41.42
C GLN A 24 -17.11 -16.84 40.25
N GLY A 25 -15.82 -17.10 39.99
CA GLY A 25 -15.36 -17.97 38.91
C GLY A 25 -15.35 -17.29 37.53
N ASN A 26 -15.14 -18.07 36.47
CA ASN A 26 -15.03 -17.56 35.09
C ASN A 26 -16.17 -18.10 34.23
N THR A 27 -16.82 -17.22 33.46
CA THR A 27 -17.92 -17.59 32.55
C THR A 27 -17.65 -17.10 31.14
N ARG A 28 -17.85 -17.99 30.15
CA ARG A 28 -17.80 -17.63 28.73
C ARG A 28 -19.15 -17.14 28.23
N VAL A 29 -19.11 -16.01 27.55
CA VAL A 29 -20.26 -15.31 26.99
C VAL A 29 -20.14 -15.32 25.47
N ARG A 30 -21.17 -15.82 24.80
CA ARG A 30 -21.35 -15.66 23.36
C ARG A 30 -22.34 -14.54 23.14
N VAL A 31 -22.04 -13.63 22.21
CA VAL A 31 -22.97 -12.60 21.76
C VAL A 31 -23.24 -12.82 20.29
N ASP A 32 -24.50 -13.04 19.95
CA ASP A 32 -24.96 -13.12 18.57
C ASP A 32 -25.52 -11.74 18.16
N ASN A 33 -24.93 -11.14 17.11
CA ASN A 33 -25.39 -9.87 16.58
C ASN A 33 -26.64 -10.07 15.70
N ILE A 34 -27.80 -9.59 16.15
CA ILE A 34 -29.10 -9.83 15.49
C ILE A 34 -29.60 -8.66 14.62
N GLY A 35 -28.68 -7.86 14.06
CA GLY A 35 -29.01 -6.79 13.11
C GLY A 35 -28.32 -5.44 13.36
N GLY A 36 -27.35 -5.40 14.28
CA GLY A 36 -26.56 -4.20 14.52
C GLY A 36 -25.53 -3.96 13.42
N VAL A 37 -25.43 -2.72 12.97
CA VAL A 37 -24.46 -2.30 11.95
C VAL A 37 -23.12 -1.83 12.54
N GLY A 38 -23.01 -1.77 13.87
CA GLY A 38 -21.87 -1.24 14.60
C GLY A 38 -21.94 0.27 14.79
N ALA A 39 -21.56 0.72 15.98
CA ALA A 39 -21.38 2.12 16.34
C ALA A 39 -20.48 2.25 17.56
N GLN A 40 -19.86 3.41 17.74
CA GLN A 40 -19.12 3.69 18.98
C GLN A 40 -20.04 3.63 20.20
N THR A 41 -19.57 2.98 21.27
CA THR A 41 -20.13 3.08 22.62
C THR A 41 -19.41 4.15 23.44
N VAL A 42 -20.06 4.64 24.50
CA VAL A 42 -19.46 5.50 25.51
C VAL A 42 -19.28 4.71 26.80
N ASN A 43 -20.38 4.26 27.40
CA ASN A 43 -20.38 3.43 28.60
C ASN A 43 -20.50 1.93 28.27
N GLY A 44 -20.90 1.60 27.03
CA GLY A 44 -21.12 0.22 26.59
C GLY A 44 -22.56 -0.24 26.73
N ILE A 45 -22.87 -1.36 26.09
CA ILE A 45 -24.18 -2.02 26.11
C ILE A 45 -24.19 -2.96 27.31
N GLU A 46 -24.99 -2.66 28.33
CA GLU A 46 -25.04 -3.46 29.56
C GLU A 46 -25.62 -4.85 29.31
N LEU A 47 -24.83 -5.90 29.59
CA LEU A 47 -25.26 -7.29 29.48
C LEU A 47 -25.54 -7.93 30.83
N ILE A 48 -24.73 -7.61 31.85
CA ILE A 48 -24.77 -8.28 33.16
C ILE A 48 -24.76 -7.24 34.27
N GLU A 49 -25.84 -7.24 35.05
CA GLU A 49 -25.98 -6.44 36.27
C GLU A 49 -25.69 -7.33 37.49
N VAL A 50 -24.83 -6.88 38.40
CA VAL A 50 -24.50 -7.61 39.64
C VAL A 50 -24.81 -6.76 40.86
N GLY A 51 -25.84 -7.17 41.61
CA GLY A 51 -26.27 -6.48 42.84
C GLY A 51 -25.33 -6.67 44.03
N GLY A 52 -24.67 -7.83 44.11
CA GLY A 52 -23.72 -8.18 45.18
C GLY A 52 -22.27 -7.78 44.88
N ASN A 53 -21.33 -8.62 45.29
CA ASN A 53 -19.92 -8.54 44.95
C ASN A 53 -19.65 -9.17 43.57
N SER A 54 -19.02 -8.43 42.65
CA SER A 54 -18.69 -8.91 41.30
C SER A 54 -17.28 -9.51 41.21
N ALA A 55 -17.02 -10.56 41.99
CA ALA A 55 -15.73 -11.27 41.99
C ALA A 55 -15.60 -12.31 40.86
N GLY A 56 -16.68 -12.60 40.13
CA GLY A 56 -16.65 -13.43 38.92
C GLY A 56 -16.15 -12.64 37.71
N ASN A 57 -15.56 -13.35 36.76
CA ASN A 57 -15.12 -12.80 35.48
C ASN A 57 -15.98 -13.32 34.33
N PHE A 58 -16.39 -12.42 33.44
CA PHE A 58 -17.08 -12.76 32.21
C PHE A 58 -16.20 -12.39 31.02
N ALA A 59 -16.09 -13.28 30.05
CA ALA A 59 -15.27 -13.06 28.86
C ALA A 59 -16.01 -13.56 27.62
N LEU A 60 -15.83 -12.87 26.50
CA LEU A 60 -16.36 -13.37 25.24
C LEU A 60 -15.68 -14.69 24.85
N THR A 61 -16.44 -15.58 24.22
CA THR A 61 -15.93 -16.89 23.77
C THR A 61 -14.80 -16.74 22.76
N THR A 62 -14.88 -15.73 21.89
CA THR A 62 -13.92 -15.38 20.82
C THR A 62 -12.98 -14.23 21.20
N GLY A 63 -13.00 -13.81 22.47
CA GLY A 63 -12.37 -12.57 22.96
C GLY A 63 -13.12 -11.30 22.56
N THR A 64 -13.58 -11.20 21.31
CA THR A 64 -14.31 -10.04 20.77
C THR A 64 -15.49 -10.45 19.88
N VAL A 65 -16.38 -9.49 19.60
CA VAL A 65 -17.43 -9.58 18.58
C VAL A 65 -17.39 -8.32 17.71
N GLU A 66 -17.69 -8.46 16.43
CA GLU A 66 -17.55 -7.38 15.44
C GLU A 66 -18.89 -6.94 14.85
N ALA A 67 -19.02 -5.65 14.56
CA ALA A 67 -20.09 -5.10 13.73
C ALA A 67 -19.61 -3.84 13.00
N GLY A 68 -19.80 -3.78 11.68
CA GLY A 68 -19.29 -2.66 10.87
C GLY A 68 -17.77 -2.57 10.95
N ALA A 69 -17.26 -1.36 11.18
CA ALA A 69 -15.84 -1.10 11.42
C ALA A 69 -15.38 -1.44 12.86
N TYR A 70 -16.32 -1.63 13.79
CA TYR A 70 -16.03 -1.67 15.22
C TYR A 70 -15.82 -3.09 15.74
N VAL A 71 -14.96 -3.18 16.75
CA VAL A 71 -14.81 -4.36 17.59
C VAL A 71 -15.35 -4.06 18.97
N TYR A 72 -16.06 -5.02 19.54
CA TYR A 72 -16.58 -4.95 20.90
C TYR A 72 -15.95 -6.05 21.77
N THR A 73 -15.67 -5.73 23.02
CA THR A 73 -15.27 -6.68 24.05
C THR A 73 -16.21 -6.59 25.25
N LEU A 74 -16.23 -7.64 26.07
CA LEU A 74 -16.95 -7.62 27.34
C LEU A 74 -16.01 -7.06 28.42
N ALA A 75 -16.38 -5.91 28.99
CA ALA A 75 -15.58 -5.16 29.95
C ALA A 75 -16.40 -4.84 31.20
N LYS A 76 -15.71 -4.65 32.34
CA LYS A 76 -16.33 -4.09 33.55
C LYS A 76 -16.62 -2.60 33.37
N GLY A 77 -17.70 -2.12 33.99
CA GLY A 77 -17.98 -0.70 34.08
C GLY A 77 -16.92 0.06 34.89
N LYS A 78 -17.03 1.39 34.92
CA LYS A 78 -16.09 2.27 35.62
C LYS A 78 -16.83 3.07 36.68
N GLY A 79 -16.16 3.36 37.81
CA GLY A 79 -16.76 4.14 38.90
C GLY A 79 -17.94 3.40 39.54
N ASN A 80 -19.11 4.03 39.57
CA ASN A 80 -20.31 3.45 40.21
C ASN A 80 -20.79 2.15 39.53
N ASP A 81 -20.36 1.91 38.30
CA ASP A 81 -20.78 0.77 37.47
C ASP A 81 -19.77 -0.38 37.47
N GLU A 82 -18.74 -0.35 38.33
CA GLU A 82 -17.64 -1.34 38.37
C GLU A 82 -18.07 -2.79 38.63
N LYS A 83 -19.30 -2.97 39.12
CA LYS A 83 -19.91 -4.29 39.36
C LYS A 83 -20.55 -4.89 38.11
N ASN A 84 -20.91 -4.06 37.13
CA ASN A 84 -21.66 -4.45 35.96
C ASN A 84 -20.73 -4.69 34.77
N TRP A 85 -21.22 -5.46 33.80
CA TRP A 85 -20.46 -5.82 32.60
C TRP A 85 -21.16 -5.35 31.33
N TYR A 86 -20.36 -4.76 30.46
CA TYR A 86 -20.79 -4.03 29.28
C TYR A 86 -20.06 -4.54 28.06
N LEU A 87 -20.79 -4.68 26.97
CA LEU A 87 -20.22 -4.86 25.65
C LEU A 87 -19.83 -3.48 25.11
N THR A 88 -18.54 -3.22 24.94
CA THR A 88 -18.02 -1.87 24.63
C THR A 88 -17.05 -1.90 23.46
N SER A 89 -17.11 -0.86 22.62
CA SER A 89 -16.09 -0.55 21.60
C SER A 89 -14.93 0.27 22.15
N LYS A 90 -14.94 0.61 23.44
CA LYS A 90 -13.90 1.38 24.13
C LYS A 90 -13.54 0.77 25.49
N TRP A 91 -12.31 0.32 25.63
CA TRP A 91 -11.81 -0.30 26.85
C TRP A 91 -10.33 -0.01 27.07
N ASP A 92 -9.81 -0.27 28.25
CA ASP A 92 -8.39 -0.14 28.55
C ASP A 92 -7.57 -1.41 28.21
N GLY A 93 -6.29 -1.23 27.89
CA GLY A 93 -5.40 -2.36 27.61
C GLY A 93 -5.70 -3.12 26.30
N VAL A 94 -5.44 -4.43 26.32
CA VAL A 94 -5.50 -5.33 25.17
C VAL A 94 -6.39 -6.52 25.52
N THR A 95 -7.29 -6.90 24.61
CA THR A 95 -8.05 -8.14 24.75
C THR A 95 -7.24 -9.29 24.14
N PRO A 96 -6.79 -10.30 24.91
CA PRO A 96 -6.05 -11.44 24.39
C PRO A 96 -6.87 -12.25 23.36
N ALA A 97 -6.19 -12.94 22.45
CA ALA A 97 -6.83 -13.90 21.55
C ALA A 97 -7.21 -15.14 22.36
N ASP A 98 -8.45 -15.62 22.27
CA ASP A 98 -8.96 -16.91 22.77
C ASP A 98 -8.05 -17.68 23.74
N THR A 99 -7.66 -17.05 24.86
CA THR A 99 -6.85 -17.74 25.87
C THR A 99 -7.81 -18.49 26.78
N PRO A 100 -7.61 -19.80 27.02
CA PRO A 100 -8.41 -20.57 27.97
C PRO A 100 -8.29 -20.08 29.43
N ASP A 101 -7.25 -19.30 29.73
CA ASP A 101 -6.89 -18.89 31.08
C ASP A 101 -7.86 -17.87 31.70
N PRO A 102 -7.99 -17.85 33.05
CA PRO A 102 -8.69 -16.80 33.76
C PRO A 102 -8.17 -15.43 33.34
N ILE A 103 -9.06 -14.52 32.94
CA ILE A 103 -8.69 -13.11 32.81
C ILE A 103 -8.57 -12.56 34.22
N ASN A 104 -7.36 -12.63 34.80
CA ASN A 104 -7.09 -12.11 36.15
C ASN A 104 -7.30 -10.59 36.25
N ASN A 105 -7.31 -9.89 35.12
CA ASN A 105 -7.58 -8.46 35.04
C ASN A 105 -8.48 -8.17 33.82
N PRO A 106 -9.81 -8.22 33.96
CA PRO A 106 -10.72 -7.99 32.85
C PRO A 106 -10.57 -6.56 32.30
N PRO A 107 -10.81 -6.34 31.00
CA PRO A 107 -10.88 -4.99 30.46
C PRO A 107 -11.92 -4.15 31.21
N VAL A 108 -11.64 -2.86 31.35
CA VAL A 108 -12.53 -1.86 31.94
C VAL A 108 -12.96 -0.89 30.84
N VAL A 109 -14.22 -0.48 30.86
CA VAL A 109 -14.76 0.53 29.95
C VAL A 109 -13.94 1.82 30.08
N ASP A 110 -13.50 2.35 28.94
CA ASP A 110 -12.73 3.59 28.86
C ASP A 110 -13.42 4.62 27.95
N PRO A 111 -14.34 5.45 28.47
CA PRO A 111 -15.12 6.37 27.64
C PRO A 111 -14.28 7.41 26.89
N GLU A 112 -13.13 7.78 27.47
CA GLU A 112 -12.20 8.78 26.93
C GLU A 112 -11.24 8.19 25.89
N GLY A 113 -11.09 6.86 25.88
CA GLY A 113 -10.23 6.15 24.93
C GLY A 113 -10.76 6.15 23.49
N PRO A 114 -9.90 5.77 22.52
CA PRO A 114 -10.31 5.60 21.14
C PRO A 114 -11.18 4.33 20.98
N SER A 115 -12.11 4.41 20.04
CA SER A 115 -12.88 3.25 19.61
C SER A 115 -11.97 2.22 18.94
N VAL A 116 -12.26 0.93 19.16
CA VAL A 116 -11.46 -0.15 18.61
C VAL A 116 -12.00 -0.58 17.25
N TYR A 117 -11.12 -0.60 16.26
CA TYR A 117 -11.42 -0.94 14.88
C TYR A 117 -10.93 -2.33 14.51
N ARG A 118 -11.61 -2.91 13.53
CA ARG A 118 -11.32 -4.22 12.96
C ARG A 118 -9.99 -4.24 12.20
N PRO A 119 -9.07 -5.20 12.46
CA PRO A 119 -7.87 -5.41 11.65
C PRO A 119 -8.13 -5.56 10.15
N GLU A 120 -9.30 -6.09 9.75
CA GLU A 120 -9.72 -6.21 8.35
C GLU A 120 -9.64 -4.88 7.61
N ALA A 121 -9.94 -3.76 8.28
CA ALA A 121 -9.89 -2.44 7.66
C ALA A 121 -8.51 -2.14 7.05
N GLY A 122 -7.44 -2.48 7.77
CA GLY A 122 -6.07 -2.32 7.26
C GLY A 122 -5.76 -3.20 6.05
N SER A 123 -6.34 -4.40 5.99
CA SER A 123 -6.15 -5.33 4.86
C SER A 123 -6.90 -4.87 3.60
N TYR A 124 -8.15 -4.38 3.73
CA TYR A 124 -8.85 -3.74 2.59
C TYR A 124 -8.10 -2.53 2.07
N ILE A 125 -7.63 -1.66 2.97
CA ILE A 125 -6.84 -0.47 2.62
C ILE A 125 -5.53 -0.86 1.91
N SER A 126 -4.86 -1.93 2.35
CA SER A 126 -3.65 -2.43 1.69
C SER A 126 -3.93 -2.92 0.28
N ASN A 127 -5.02 -3.68 0.08
CA ASN A 127 -5.41 -4.19 -1.24
C ASN A 127 -5.73 -3.06 -2.22
N ILE A 128 -6.58 -2.08 -1.86
CA ILE A 128 -6.93 -0.98 -2.77
C ILE A 128 -5.73 -0.07 -3.08
N ALA A 129 -4.85 0.15 -2.10
CA ALA A 129 -3.62 0.91 -2.32
C ALA A 129 -2.66 0.18 -3.28
N ALA A 130 -2.53 -1.14 -3.14
CA ALA A 130 -1.71 -1.98 -4.00
C ALA A 130 -2.27 -2.06 -5.42
N ALA A 131 -3.59 -2.27 -5.56
CA ALA A 131 -4.26 -2.33 -6.86
C ALA A 131 -3.97 -1.11 -7.74
N ASN A 132 -3.78 0.06 -7.11
CA ASN A 132 -3.50 1.31 -7.77
C ASN A 132 -2.00 1.65 -7.94
N SER A 133 -1.09 0.97 -7.25
CA SER A 133 0.34 1.32 -7.21
C SER A 133 1.28 0.22 -7.71
N LEU A 134 0.89 -1.06 -7.69
CA LEU A 134 1.75 -2.21 -8.03
C LEU A 134 2.44 -2.07 -9.39
N PHE A 135 1.72 -1.59 -10.40
CA PHE A 135 2.23 -1.47 -11.77
C PHE A 135 2.70 -0.06 -12.15
N SER A 136 2.65 0.89 -11.20
CA SER A 136 3.15 2.24 -11.42
C SER A 136 4.66 2.22 -11.68
N HIS A 137 5.11 3.01 -12.66
CA HIS A 137 6.51 3.10 -13.03
C HIS A 137 6.86 4.48 -13.62
N ARG A 138 8.16 4.76 -13.64
CA ARG A 138 8.77 5.93 -14.27
C ARG A 138 9.42 5.56 -15.59
N LEU A 139 9.82 6.56 -16.36
CA LEU A 139 10.59 6.36 -17.58
C LEU A 139 11.84 5.49 -17.34
N HIS A 140 12.65 5.85 -16.34
CA HIS A 140 13.93 5.19 -16.02
C HIS A 140 13.74 3.81 -15.38
N ASP A 141 12.54 3.50 -14.89
CA ASP A 141 12.21 2.16 -14.40
C ASP A 141 12.00 1.16 -15.54
N ARG A 142 11.71 1.67 -16.75
CA ARG A 142 11.44 0.90 -17.98
C ARG A 142 12.65 0.79 -18.90
N LEU A 143 13.33 1.91 -19.13
CA LEU A 143 14.34 2.00 -20.20
C LEU A 143 15.79 1.86 -19.70
N GLY A 144 16.05 2.02 -18.40
CA GLY A 144 17.37 2.48 -17.97
C GLY A 144 17.70 3.80 -18.71
N GLU A 145 18.92 3.92 -19.24
CA GLU A 145 19.32 5.09 -20.03
C GLU A 145 18.83 4.92 -21.48
N PRO A 146 17.87 5.76 -21.92
CA PRO A 146 17.26 5.65 -23.23
C PRO A 146 18.24 5.87 -24.41
N GLN A 147 19.40 6.49 -24.18
CA GLN A 147 20.30 6.98 -25.24
C GLN A 147 21.37 5.98 -25.70
N TYR A 148 21.40 4.75 -25.15
CA TYR A 148 22.39 3.74 -25.55
C TYR A 148 22.21 3.11 -26.94
N THR A 149 21.19 3.54 -27.68
CA THR A 149 20.76 3.01 -28.99
C THR A 149 21.33 3.77 -30.20
N ASP A 150 22.23 4.73 -29.99
CA ASP A 150 22.91 5.53 -31.03
C ASP A 150 23.60 4.67 -32.13
N SER A 151 23.87 3.38 -31.86
CA SER A 151 24.47 2.48 -32.87
C SER A 151 23.48 1.91 -33.91
N LEU A 152 22.17 2.16 -33.82
CA LEU A 152 21.16 1.59 -34.74
C LEU A 152 20.56 2.60 -35.74
N HIS A 153 21.10 3.82 -35.83
CA HIS A 153 20.65 4.85 -36.77
C HIS A 153 20.65 4.44 -38.26
N SER A 154 21.21 3.29 -38.65
CA SER A 154 21.40 2.93 -40.06
C SER A 154 20.36 1.97 -40.66
N GLN A 155 19.53 1.28 -39.88
CA GLN A 155 18.55 0.33 -40.44
C GLN A 155 17.24 0.38 -39.64
N GLY A 156 16.15 0.73 -40.32
CA GLY A 156 14.86 1.03 -39.71
C GLY A 156 14.35 0.00 -38.71
N SER A 157 13.69 0.53 -37.67
CA SER A 157 12.99 -0.19 -36.59
C SER A 157 13.89 -1.01 -35.67
N ALA A 158 14.57 -0.34 -34.73
CA ALA A 158 15.17 -1.00 -33.58
C ALA A 158 14.05 -1.60 -32.72
N SER A 159 13.87 -2.92 -32.79
CA SER A 159 12.95 -3.63 -31.92
C SER A 159 13.64 -3.88 -30.60
N SER A 160 13.00 -3.51 -29.50
CA SER A 160 13.56 -3.70 -28.17
C SER A 160 12.55 -4.37 -27.24
N MET A 161 13.05 -5.18 -26.33
CA MET A 161 12.27 -5.79 -25.27
C MET A 161 12.95 -5.51 -23.93
N TRP A 162 12.15 -5.15 -22.95
CA TRP A 162 12.60 -4.93 -21.59
C TRP A 162 11.79 -5.78 -20.62
N MET A 163 12.41 -6.10 -19.49
CA MET A 163 11.79 -6.79 -18.37
C MET A 163 12.31 -6.17 -17.07
N ARG A 164 11.43 -6.02 -16.08
CA ARG A 164 11.78 -5.54 -14.74
C ARG A 164 11.12 -6.39 -13.66
N HIS A 165 11.86 -6.56 -12.57
CA HIS A 165 11.45 -7.19 -11.34
C HIS A 165 11.48 -6.14 -10.22
N VAL A 166 10.42 -6.07 -9.42
CA VAL A 166 10.36 -5.20 -8.24
C VAL A 166 9.96 -6.00 -7.02
N GLY A 167 10.73 -5.87 -5.95
CA GLY A 167 10.36 -6.31 -4.61
C GLY A 167 10.13 -5.09 -3.73
N GLY A 168 9.11 -5.13 -2.88
CA GLY A 168 8.80 -4.01 -1.98
C GLY A 168 8.29 -4.45 -0.62
N HIS A 169 8.55 -3.63 0.39
CA HIS A 169 8.08 -3.78 1.75
C HIS A 169 7.51 -2.46 2.26
N GLU A 170 6.22 -2.46 2.57
CA GLU A 170 5.46 -1.30 3.00
C GLU A 170 5.00 -1.46 4.45
N ARG A 171 4.97 -0.34 5.20
CA ARG A 171 4.40 -0.24 6.54
C ARG A 171 3.55 1.00 6.65
N PHE A 172 2.37 0.86 7.23
CA PHE A 172 1.50 1.99 7.54
C PHE A 172 0.59 1.70 8.74
N ARG A 173 -0.03 2.76 9.26
CA ARG A 173 -0.99 2.70 10.35
C ARG A 173 -2.37 3.13 9.90
N THR A 174 -3.40 2.66 10.60
CA THR A 174 -4.80 3.05 10.44
C THR A 174 -5.51 3.05 11.79
N GLY A 175 -6.70 3.66 11.86
CA GLY A 175 -7.56 3.60 13.04
C GLY A 175 -6.94 4.25 14.29
N ASP A 176 -6.40 5.46 14.14
CA ASP A 176 -5.72 6.20 15.23
C ASP A 176 -4.47 5.49 15.75
N GLY A 177 -3.76 4.80 14.86
CA GLY A 177 -2.50 4.13 15.17
C GLY A 177 -2.65 2.75 15.83
N GLN A 178 -3.87 2.26 16.02
CA GLN A 178 -4.10 0.97 16.66
C GLN A 178 -3.83 -0.22 15.74
N LEU A 179 -4.00 -0.03 14.43
CA LEU A 179 -3.81 -1.07 13.41
C LEU A 179 -2.49 -0.81 12.67
N ASN A 180 -1.54 -1.74 12.83
CA ASN A 180 -0.26 -1.73 12.13
C ASN A 180 -0.32 -2.72 10.97
N THR A 181 -0.19 -2.24 9.74
CA THR A 181 -0.18 -3.08 8.55
C THR A 181 1.22 -3.13 7.95
N GLN A 182 1.66 -4.33 7.61
CA GLN A 182 2.89 -4.57 6.86
C GLN A 182 2.53 -5.33 5.59
N ALA A 183 3.11 -4.95 4.46
CA ALA A 183 2.86 -5.61 3.19
C ALA A 183 4.17 -5.89 2.44
N ASN A 184 4.23 -7.06 1.80
CA ASN A 184 5.34 -7.44 0.90
C ASN A 184 4.78 -7.66 -0.50
N ARG A 185 5.42 -7.09 -1.51
CA ARG A 185 4.99 -7.18 -2.90
C ARG A 185 6.10 -7.66 -3.81
N TYR A 186 5.68 -8.33 -4.88
CA TYR A 186 6.51 -8.70 -6.01
C TYR A 186 5.79 -8.34 -7.32
N VAL A 187 6.52 -7.69 -8.23
CA VAL A 187 6.02 -7.26 -9.53
C VAL A 187 6.98 -7.74 -10.61
N LEU A 188 6.42 -8.35 -11.65
CA LEU A 188 7.09 -8.66 -12.90
C LEU A 188 6.39 -7.85 -14.00
N GLN A 189 7.16 -7.05 -14.73
CA GLN A 189 6.67 -6.36 -15.92
C GLN A 189 7.61 -6.57 -17.09
N LEU A 190 7.03 -6.64 -18.28
CA LEU A 190 7.76 -6.74 -19.53
C LEU A 190 7.06 -5.91 -20.59
N GLY A 191 7.82 -5.44 -21.56
CA GLY A 191 7.29 -4.68 -22.67
C GLY A 191 8.26 -4.61 -23.83
N GLY A 192 7.80 -4.03 -24.92
CA GLY A 192 8.63 -3.86 -26.10
C GLY A 192 8.17 -2.72 -26.98
N ASP A 193 9.14 -2.11 -27.64
CA ASP A 193 8.91 -1.01 -28.57
C ASP A 193 8.38 -1.57 -29.89
N LEU A 194 7.23 -1.06 -30.33
CA LEU A 194 6.57 -1.45 -31.58
C LEU A 194 6.94 -0.52 -32.74
N ALA A 195 7.16 0.76 -32.44
CA ALA A 195 7.48 1.76 -33.44
C ALA A 195 8.40 2.84 -32.87
N GLN A 196 9.31 3.30 -33.72
CA GLN A 196 10.18 4.42 -33.46
C GLN A 196 10.18 5.34 -34.68
N TRP A 197 10.07 6.65 -34.47
CA TRP A 197 10.16 7.64 -35.54
C TRP A 197 10.80 8.94 -35.06
N SER A 198 11.18 9.77 -36.03
CA SER A 198 11.72 11.11 -35.83
C SER A 198 10.99 12.08 -36.78
N SER A 199 10.65 13.25 -36.28
CA SER A 199 9.97 14.33 -37.03
C SER A 199 10.95 15.35 -37.59
N ASN A 200 12.13 15.52 -36.96
CA ASN A 200 13.11 16.55 -37.32
C ASN A 200 14.57 16.06 -37.29
N ALA A 201 14.80 14.75 -37.31
CA ALA A 201 16.11 14.06 -37.20
C ALA A 201 16.85 14.24 -35.87
N GLN A 202 16.38 15.11 -34.97
CA GLN A 202 16.95 15.33 -33.63
C GLN A 202 16.04 14.78 -32.52
N ASP A 203 14.72 14.74 -32.78
CA ASP A 203 13.71 14.20 -31.89
C ASP A 203 13.52 12.69 -32.10
N ARG A 204 13.06 12.02 -31.06
CA ARG A 204 12.85 10.57 -31.11
C ARG A 204 11.60 10.18 -30.34
N TRP A 205 10.70 9.52 -31.05
CA TRP A 205 9.48 8.95 -30.51
C TRP A 205 9.61 7.44 -30.38
N HIS A 206 9.10 6.90 -29.27
CA HIS A 206 8.94 5.48 -29.00
C HIS A 206 7.48 5.21 -28.69
N LEU A 207 6.93 4.14 -29.26
CA LEU A 207 5.62 3.61 -28.94
C LEU A 207 5.77 2.12 -28.64
N GLY A 208 5.24 1.65 -27.53
CA GLY A 208 5.35 0.25 -27.16
C GLY A 208 4.17 -0.27 -26.35
N VAL A 209 4.18 -1.59 -26.19
CA VAL A 209 3.22 -2.34 -25.39
C VAL A 209 3.90 -2.88 -24.15
N MET A 210 3.11 -3.11 -23.10
CA MET A 210 3.59 -3.75 -21.89
C MET A 210 2.51 -4.55 -21.19
N ALA A 211 2.95 -5.54 -20.44
CA ALA A 211 2.11 -6.33 -19.57
C ALA A 211 2.86 -6.66 -18.27
N GLY A 212 2.11 -7.00 -17.24
CA GLY A 212 2.68 -7.34 -15.95
C GLY A 212 1.86 -8.32 -15.16
N TYR A 213 2.53 -8.97 -14.21
CA TYR A 213 1.95 -9.74 -13.14
C TYR A 213 2.46 -9.20 -11.81
N ALA A 214 1.58 -9.07 -10.82
CA ALA A 214 1.95 -8.63 -9.50
C ALA A 214 1.20 -9.44 -8.45
N ASN A 215 1.84 -9.62 -7.29
CA ASN A 215 1.18 -10.10 -6.10
C ASN A 215 1.68 -9.33 -4.88
N GLN A 216 0.81 -9.22 -3.88
CA GLN A 216 1.14 -8.67 -2.58
C GLN A 216 0.39 -9.45 -1.49
N HIS A 217 1.08 -9.62 -0.36
CA HIS A 217 0.50 -10.13 0.87
C HIS A 217 0.71 -9.12 1.99
N SER A 218 -0.36 -8.81 2.73
CA SER A 218 -0.34 -7.92 3.88
C SER A 218 -0.81 -8.62 5.14
N ASN A 219 -0.26 -8.20 6.28
CA ASN A 219 -0.69 -8.62 7.60
C ASN A 219 -0.98 -7.36 8.44
N THR A 220 -2.20 -7.26 8.96
CA THR A 220 -2.64 -6.19 9.85
C THR A 220 -2.80 -6.72 11.27
N GLN A 221 -2.03 -6.15 12.19
CA GLN A 221 -2.10 -6.47 13.62
C GLN A 221 -2.69 -5.30 14.38
N SER A 222 -3.55 -5.59 15.36
CA SER A 222 -4.05 -4.60 16.29
C SER A 222 -3.28 -4.67 17.59
N ASN A 223 -2.99 -3.51 18.19
CA ASN A 223 -2.49 -3.45 19.57
C ASN A 223 -3.62 -3.42 20.62
N ARG A 224 -4.89 -3.61 20.22
CA ARG A 224 -6.07 -3.60 21.09
C ARG A 224 -6.80 -4.94 21.15
N VAL A 225 -6.75 -5.70 20.07
CA VAL A 225 -7.41 -7.02 19.94
C VAL A 225 -6.38 -8.10 19.64
N GLY A 226 -6.64 -9.31 20.12
CA GLY A 226 -5.71 -10.43 20.02
C GLY A 226 -5.70 -11.18 18.68
N TYR A 227 -6.48 -10.75 17.68
CA TYR A 227 -6.49 -11.36 16.36
C TYR A 227 -5.88 -10.43 15.30
N LYS A 228 -5.48 -11.03 14.18
CA LYS A 228 -4.92 -10.33 13.03
C LYS A 228 -5.79 -10.52 11.79
N SER A 229 -5.54 -9.70 10.77
CA SER A 229 -6.10 -9.88 9.44
C SER A 229 -4.99 -10.02 8.39
N ASP A 230 -5.22 -10.88 7.43
CA ASP A 230 -4.35 -11.18 6.30
C ASP A 230 -5.05 -10.74 5.01
N GLY A 231 -4.41 -9.83 4.29
CA GLY A 231 -4.81 -9.36 2.97
C GLY A 231 -3.95 -9.98 1.87
N ARG A 232 -4.57 -10.30 0.74
CA ARG A 232 -3.89 -10.75 -0.46
C ARG A 232 -4.48 -10.08 -1.69
N ILE A 233 -3.61 -9.77 -2.63
CA ILE A 233 -3.97 -9.27 -3.95
C ILE A 233 -3.01 -9.88 -4.96
N SER A 234 -3.55 -10.40 -6.06
CA SER A 234 -2.77 -10.85 -7.21
C SER A 234 -3.47 -10.44 -8.49
N GLY A 235 -2.71 -10.09 -9.52
CA GLY A 235 -3.33 -9.64 -10.73
C GLY A 235 -2.38 -9.33 -11.85
N TYR A 236 -2.98 -8.86 -12.94
CA TYR A 236 -2.32 -8.63 -14.21
C TYR A 236 -2.59 -7.22 -14.70
N SER A 237 -1.67 -6.70 -15.50
CA SER A 237 -1.87 -5.45 -16.24
C SER A 237 -1.51 -5.63 -17.71
N ALA A 238 -2.15 -4.85 -18.56
CA ALA A 238 -1.80 -4.72 -19.97
C ALA A 238 -2.03 -3.29 -20.43
N GLY A 239 -1.15 -2.78 -21.29
CA GLY A 239 -1.32 -1.43 -21.82
C GLY A 239 -0.20 -0.97 -22.73
N LEU A 240 -0.10 0.35 -22.86
CA LEU A 240 0.73 1.03 -23.85
C LEU A 240 1.54 2.14 -23.20
N TYR A 241 2.67 2.47 -23.81
CA TYR A 241 3.47 3.63 -23.46
C TYR A 241 3.94 4.37 -24.71
N ALA A 242 4.17 5.66 -24.55
CA ALA A 242 4.76 6.53 -25.56
C ALA A 242 5.82 7.43 -24.91
N THR A 243 6.94 7.61 -25.58
CA THR A 243 8.04 8.44 -25.08
C THR A 243 8.56 9.33 -26.19
N TRP A 244 8.86 10.58 -25.85
CA TRP A 244 9.45 11.56 -26.73
C TRP A 244 10.72 12.14 -26.11
N TYR A 245 11.75 12.33 -26.94
CA TYR A 245 12.99 13.04 -26.59
C TYR A 245 13.21 14.20 -27.55
N GLN A 246 13.62 15.36 -27.03
CA GLN A 246 13.87 16.57 -27.81
C GLN A 246 15.20 16.53 -28.59
N ASN A 247 16.25 15.95 -28.01
CA ASN A 247 17.61 16.00 -28.56
C ASN A 247 18.41 14.75 -28.16
N ASP A 248 18.39 13.72 -29.01
CA ASP A 248 19.00 12.41 -28.73
C ASP A 248 20.55 12.47 -28.74
N ALA A 249 21.15 13.41 -29.49
CA ALA A 249 22.58 13.37 -29.83
C ALA A 249 23.55 13.83 -28.73
N ASN A 250 23.17 14.82 -27.90
CA ASN A 250 24.08 15.46 -26.92
C ASN A 250 23.79 15.08 -25.47
N LYS A 251 23.03 14.00 -25.23
CA LYS A 251 22.61 13.54 -23.91
C LYS A 251 21.89 14.57 -23.02
N THR A 252 21.44 15.69 -23.61
CA THR A 252 20.81 16.83 -22.93
C THR A 252 19.55 17.25 -23.68
N GLY A 253 18.50 17.61 -22.94
CA GLY A 253 17.23 18.02 -23.54
C GLY A 253 16.00 17.56 -22.76
N ALA A 254 14.83 17.97 -23.24
CA ALA A 254 13.55 17.58 -22.67
C ALA A 254 13.19 16.13 -23.05
N TYR A 255 12.43 15.49 -22.17
CA TYR A 255 11.70 14.28 -22.48
C TYR A 255 10.27 14.36 -21.96
N VAL A 256 9.39 13.59 -22.60
CA VAL A 256 8.03 13.33 -22.12
C VAL A 256 7.78 11.83 -22.23
N ASP A 257 7.31 11.21 -21.16
CA ASP A 257 6.88 9.81 -21.14
C ASP A 257 5.42 9.75 -20.71
N SER A 258 4.67 8.83 -21.29
CA SER A 258 3.27 8.64 -20.97
C SER A 258 2.91 7.17 -21.07
N TRP A 259 2.10 6.69 -20.14
CA TRP A 259 1.63 5.32 -20.16
C TRP A 259 0.20 5.19 -19.66
N ALA A 260 -0.47 4.14 -20.10
CA ALA A 260 -1.78 3.73 -19.61
C ALA A 260 -1.85 2.21 -19.50
N LEU A 261 -2.38 1.71 -18.38
CA LEU A 261 -2.55 0.30 -18.09
C LEU A 261 -4.01 0.04 -17.70
N TYR A 262 -4.57 -1.06 -18.21
CA TYR A 262 -5.75 -1.67 -17.61
C TYR A 262 -5.29 -2.78 -16.67
N ASN A 263 -5.88 -2.84 -15.47
CA ASN A 263 -5.48 -3.74 -14.41
C ASN A 263 -6.67 -4.60 -13.97
N TRP A 264 -6.39 -5.87 -13.69
CA TRP A 264 -7.34 -6.85 -13.14
C TRP A 264 -6.70 -7.52 -11.93
N PHE A 265 -7.41 -7.56 -10.81
CA PHE A 265 -6.91 -8.16 -9.58
C PHE A 265 -7.98 -9.00 -8.89
N ASP A 266 -7.55 -10.15 -8.39
CA ASP A 266 -8.26 -10.96 -7.42
C ASP A 266 -7.75 -10.58 -6.02
N ASN A 267 -8.68 -10.29 -5.10
CA ASN A 267 -8.38 -9.82 -3.76
C ASN A 267 -9.03 -10.75 -2.73
N SER A 268 -8.36 -10.94 -1.60
CA SER A 268 -8.96 -11.60 -0.44
C SER A 268 -8.55 -10.94 0.87
N VAL A 269 -9.47 -10.96 1.83
CA VAL A 269 -9.27 -10.53 3.22
C VAL A 269 -9.76 -11.65 4.13
N SER A 270 -8.86 -12.13 4.98
CA SER A 270 -9.16 -13.18 5.96
C SER A 270 -8.69 -12.77 7.35
N SER A 271 -9.30 -13.33 8.39
CA SER A 271 -8.91 -13.08 9.78
C SER A 271 -9.11 -14.35 10.61
N ASP A 272 -8.36 -14.48 11.70
CA ASP A 272 -8.43 -15.66 12.57
C ASP A 272 -9.87 -15.88 13.07
N ASN A 273 -10.36 -17.12 12.94
CA ASN A 273 -11.70 -17.54 13.37
C ASN A 273 -12.88 -16.73 12.79
N ARG A 274 -12.67 -16.01 11.68
CA ARG A 274 -13.69 -15.18 11.00
C ARG A 274 -13.81 -15.58 9.54
N SER A 275 -14.94 -15.24 8.93
CA SER A 275 -15.17 -15.55 7.51
C SER A 275 -14.22 -14.76 6.62
N ALA A 276 -13.57 -15.44 5.67
CA ALA A 276 -12.87 -14.80 4.57
C ALA A 276 -13.85 -14.10 3.61
N ASP A 277 -13.34 -13.08 2.95
CA ASP A 277 -14.03 -12.29 1.94
C ASP A 277 -13.16 -12.17 0.69
N ASP A 278 -13.71 -12.56 -0.45
CA ASP A 278 -13.03 -12.65 -1.74
C ASP A 278 -13.77 -11.74 -2.74
N TYR A 279 -13.03 -10.92 -3.48
CA TYR A 279 -13.61 -9.91 -4.39
C TYR A 279 -12.62 -9.47 -5.47
N ASP A 280 -13.14 -8.91 -6.56
CA ASP A 280 -12.35 -8.49 -7.71
C ASP A 280 -12.23 -6.96 -7.76
N SER A 281 -11.07 -6.46 -8.20
CA SER A 281 -10.85 -5.05 -8.49
C SER A 281 -10.26 -4.87 -9.89
N ARG A 282 -10.68 -3.80 -10.56
CA ARG A 282 -10.26 -3.50 -11.93
C ARG A 282 -10.31 -2.03 -12.23
N GLY A 283 -9.53 -1.60 -13.21
CA GLY A 283 -9.59 -0.24 -13.70
C GLY A 283 -8.33 0.20 -14.39
N VAL A 284 -8.30 1.49 -14.68
CA VAL A 284 -7.23 2.10 -15.48
C VAL A 284 -6.30 2.90 -14.57
N THR A 285 -5.00 2.74 -14.79
CA THR A 285 -3.98 3.63 -14.27
C THR A 285 -3.29 4.30 -15.45
N ALA A 286 -2.98 5.59 -15.33
CA ALA A 286 -2.33 6.34 -16.39
C ALA A 286 -1.36 7.36 -15.80
N SER A 287 -0.28 7.66 -16.51
CA SER A 287 0.72 8.62 -16.06
C SER A 287 1.28 9.42 -17.21
N VAL A 288 1.70 10.65 -16.89
CA VAL A 288 2.51 11.52 -17.73
C VAL A 288 3.69 11.99 -16.90
N GLU A 289 4.90 11.78 -17.39
CA GLU A 289 6.16 12.24 -16.83
C GLU A 289 6.84 13.19 -17.83
N GLY A 290 7.47 14.24 -17.32
CA GLY A 290 8.32 15.11 -18.10
C GLY A 290 9.55 15.52 -17.30
N GLY A 291 10.65 15.76 -18.00
CA GLY A 291 11.88 16.23 -17.39
C GLY A 291 12.81 16.86 -18.40
N TYR A 292 13.90 17.45 -17.90
CA TYR A 292 14.91 18.07 -18.74
C TYR A 292 16.30 17.76 -18.20
N THR A 293 17.18 17.20 -19.04
CA THR A 293 18.56 16.92 -18.65
C THR A 293 19.48 18.10 -18.95
N PHE A 294 20.16 18.59 -17.92
CA PHE A 294 21.24 19.57 -18.02
C PHE A 294 22.60 18.89 -17.79
N GLU A 295 23.60 19.24 -18.59
CA GLU A 295 25.00 18.96 -18.24
C GLU A 295 25.45 20.01 -17.21
N ALA A 296 25.81 19.55 -16.01
CA ALA A 296 26.30 20.40 -14.93
C ALA A 296 27.82 20.64 -15.06
N GLY A 297 28.55 19.72 -15.66
CA GLY A 297 29.96 19.90 -15.99
C GLY A 297 30.69 18.60 -16.27
N THR A 298 31.92 18.72 -16.77
CA THR A 298 32.81 17.60 -17.08
C THR A 298 34.11 17.75 -16.29
N PHE A 299 34.60 16.65 -15.71
CA PHE A 299 35.83 16.62 -14.92
C PHE A 299 36.66 15.35 -15.17
N SER A 300 37.97 15.47 -15.06
CA SER A 300 38.90 14.36 -15.23
C SER A 300 39.23 13.70 -13.88
N GLY A 301 39.10 12.37 -13.82
CA GLY A 301 39.50 11.55 -12.67
C GLY A 301 41.01 11.28 -12.63
N SER A 302 41.48 10.72 -11.52
CA SER A 302 42.90 10.48 -11.22
C SER A 302 43.60 9.51 -12.18
N GLU A 303 42.86 8.72 -12.96
CA GLU A 303 43.35 7.69 -13.89
C GLU A 303 43.00 8.01 -15.36
N GLY A 304 42.83 9.29 -15.71
CA GLY A 304 42.49 9.71 -17.09
C GLY A 304 41.04 9.39 -17.49
N THR A 305 40.17 9.11 -16.52
CA THR A 305 38.72 8.91 -16.68
C THR A 305 38.05 10.25 -16.93
N LEU A 306 37.27 10.39 -18.02
CA LEU A 306 36.43 11.56 -18.23
C LEU A 306 35.07 11.31 -17.59
N ASN A 307 34.64 12.17 -16.67
CA ASN A 307 33.35 12.07 -16.00
C ASN A 307 32.50 13.28 -16.35
N THR A 308 31.28 13.03 -16.82
CA THR A 308 30.29 14.08 -17.10
C THR A 308 29.16 13.98 -16.09
N TRP A 309 28.82 15.10 -15.47
CA TRP A 309 27.79 15.21 -14.46
C TRP A 309 26.51 15.80 -15.05
N TYR A 310 25.39 15.12 -14.84
CA TYR A 310 24.07 15.54 -15.30
C TYR A 310 23.11 15.74 -14.14
N VAL A 311 22.24 16.74 -14.29
CA VAL A 311 21.13 17.03 -13.38
C VAL A 311 19.83 17.07 -14.18
N GLN A 312 18.81 16.40 -13.69
CA GLN A 312 17.54 16.22 -14.38
C GLN A 312 16.37 16.46 -13.40
N PRO A 313 15.80 17.67 -13.36
CA PRO A 313 14.49 17.88 -12.75
C PRO A 313 13.41 17.10 -13.50
N GLN A 314 12.45 16.57 -12.74
CA GLN A 314 11.38 15.71 -13.22
C GLN A 314 10.06 16.06 -12.53
N VAL A 315 8.98 15.93 -13.29
CA VAL A 315 7.60 15.97 -12.79
C VAL A 315 6.84 14.79 -13.35
N GLN A 316 6.02 14.15 -12.52
CA GLN A 316 5.13 13.08 -12.96
C GLN A 316 3.75 13.24 -12.32
N ILE A 317 2.71 13.00 -13.10
CA ILE A 317 1.32 12.98 -12.64
C ILE A 317 0.75 11.62 -13.00
N THR A 318 0.26 10.89 -12.01
CA THR A 318 -0.30 9.55 -12.16
C THR A 318 -1.74 9.54 -11.65
N TRP A 319 -2.67 9.17 -12.53
CA TRP A 319 -4.06 8.92 -12.18
C TRP A 319 -4.25 7.43 -11.85
N MET A 320 -4.87 7.18 -10.71
CA MET A 320 -5.06 5.86 -10.10
C MET A 320 -6.55 5.52 -10.03
N GLY A 321 -7.07 4.85 -11.06
CA GLY A 321 -8.50 4.59 -11.26
C GLY A 321 -8.91 3.12 -11.12
N VAL A 322 -8.19 2.31 -10.33
CA VAL A 322 -8.59 0.94 -10.01
C VAL A 322 -9.52 0.94 -8.80
N LYS A 323 -10.64 0.23 -8.92
CA LYS A 323 -11.66 0.09 -7.87
C LYS A 323 -12.26 -1.30 -7.86
N ASP A 324 -12.73 -1.75 -6.70
CA ASP A 324 -13.68 -2.86 -6.57
C ASP A 324 -15.12 -2.35 -6.57
N SER A 325 -16.08 -3.27 -6.62
CA SER A 325 -17.49 -2.97 -6.44
C SER A 325 -17.88 -3.16 -4.98
N ASP A 326 -18.72 -2.28 -4.46
CA ASP A 326 -19.26 -2.45 -3.12
C ASP A 326 -19.89 -3.84 -2.97
N HIS A 327 -19.57 -4.50 -1.87
CA HIS A 327 -20.04 -5.86 -1.59
C HIS A 327 -20.37 -6.01 -0.12
N THR A 328 -21.02 -7.11 0.22
CA THR A 328 -21.39 -7.42 1.61
C THR A 328 -20.70 -8.71 2.01
N ARG A 329 -19.94 -8.65 3.10
CA ARG A 329 -19.29 -9.81 3.72
C ARG A 329 -20.32 -10.82 4.23
N LYS A 330 -19.86 -12.05 4.48
CA LYS A 330 -20.69 -13.10 5.11
C LYS A 330 -21.21 -12.74 6.51
N ASP A 331 -20.51 -11.84 7.20
CA ASP A 331 -20.91 -11.30 8.51
C ASP A 331 -21.96 -10.16 8.42
N GLY A 332 -22.44 -9.83 7.22
CA GLY A 332 -23.42 -8.77 6.96
C GLY A 332 -22.83 -7.36 6.84
N THR A 333 -21.51 -7.21 6.96
CA THR A 333 -20.86 -5.89 6.84
C THR A 333 -20.78 -5.48 5.37
N ARG A 334 -21.35 -4.32 5.02
CA ARG A 334 -21.21 -3.66 3.72
C ARG A 334 -19.83 -3.00 3.65
N ILE A 335 -19.07 -3.34 2.60
CA ILE A 335 -17.73 -2.83 2.32
C ILE A 335 -17.80 -1.90 1.11
N GLU A 336 -17.23 -0.72 1.26
CA GLU A 336 -17.03 0.28 0.20
C GLU A 336 -15.57 0.75 0.30
N THR A 337 -14.80 0.67 -0.79
CA THR A 337 -13.45 1.27 -0.81
C THR A 337 -13.49 2.73 -1.22
N GLU A 338 -12.61 3.54 -0.64
CA GLU A 338 -12.48 4.97 -0.95
C GLU A 338 -11.04 5.29 -1.36
N GLY A 339 -10.89 6.32 -2.19
CA GLY A 339 -9.59 6.80 -2.69
C GLY A 339 -9.34 6.47 -4.16
N ASP A 340 -10.29 5.83 -4.85
CA ASP A 340 -10.27 5.68 -6.30
C ASP A 340 -10.24 7.05 -7.01
N GLY A 341 -9.59 7.10 -8.16
CA GLY A 341 -9.31 8.33 -8.88
C GLY A 341 -8.31 9.24 -8.15
N ASN A 342 -7.45 8.68 -7.28
CA ASN A 342 -6.34 9.43 -6.70
C ASN A 342 -5.43 9.94 -7.83
N VAL A 343 -5.15 11.24 -7.80
CA VAL A 343 -4.06 11.84 -8.57
C VAL A 343 -2.84 11.94 -7.66
N GLN A 344 -1.77 11.24 -8.05
CA GLN A 344 -0.46 11.32 -7.43
C GLN A 344 0.43 12.25 -8.27
N THR A 345 1.03 13.23 -7.60
CA THR A 345 2.01 14.14 -8.21
C THR A 345 3.38 13.86 -7.61
N ARG A 346 4.40 13.69 -8.43
CA ARG A 346 5.80 13.58 -8.04
C ARG A 346 6.57 14.76 -8.61
N LEU A 347 7.31 15.45 -7.76
CA LEU A 347 8.31 16.44 -8.13
C LEU A 347 9.66 15.96 -7.65
N GLY A 348 10.65 15.91 -8.53
CA GLY A 348 11.94 15.34 -8.19
C GLY A 348 13.11 15.88 -8.98
N VAL A 349 14.30 15.53 -8.51
CA VAL A 349 15.56 15.78 -9.21
C VAL A 349 16.38 14.50 -9.17
N LYS A 350 16.74 14.00 -10.36
CA LYS A 350 17.72 12.94 -10.56
C LYS A 350 19.05 13.58 -10.90
N THR A 351 20.14 13.08 -10.34
CA THR A 351 21.50 13.45 -10.72
C THR A 351 22.31 12.19 -10.95
N TYR A 352 23.09 12.17 -12.02
CA TYR A 352 23.85 10.99 -12.41
C TYR A 352 25.20 11.37 -13.00
N LEU A 353 26.13 10.44 -12.89
CA LEU A 353 27.47 10.56 -13.46
C LEU A 353 27.59 9.62 -14.64
N ASN A 354 28.18 10.10 -15.71
CA ASN A 354 28.61 9.27 -16.81
C ASN A 354 30.14 9.15 -16.78
N SER A 355 30.66 7.94 -16.57
CA SER A 355 32.10 7.71 -16.49
C SER A 355 32.59 6.94 -17.71
N HIS A 356 33.52 7.54 -18.46
CA HIS A 356 34.22 6.90 -19.57
C HIS A 356 35.68 6.65 -19.19
N HIS A 357 36.06 5.37 -19.05
CA HIS A 357 37.42 4.96 -18.67
C HIS A 357 38.24 4.56 -19.90
N GLN A 358 39.51 5.00 -19.97
CA GLN A 358 40.45 4.60 -21.04
C GLN A 358 40.67 3.07 -21.18
N ARG A 359 40.34 2.26 -20.16
CA ARG A 359 40.42 0.78 -20.23
C ARG A 359 39.20 0.14 -20.91
N ASP A 360 38.14 0.92 -21.10
CA ASP A 360 36.91 0.57 -21.79
C ASP A 360 36.85 1.14 -23.21
N ASP A 361 37.91 1.84 -23.64
CA ASP A 361 38.13 2.19 -25.04
C ASP A 361 38.12 0.90 -25.90
N GLY A 362 37.18 0.85 -26.85
CA GLY A 362 36.95 -0.32 -27.69
C GLY A 362 36.05 -1.41 -27.09
N LYS A 363 35.59 -1.29 -25.83
CA LYS A 363 34.71 -2.29 -25.18
C LYS A 363 33.23 -1.89 -25.08
N GLN A 364 32.87 -0.65 -25.44
CA GLN A 364 31.48 -0.18 -25.53
C GLN A 364 30.66 -0.34 -24.23
N ARG A 365 31.33 -0.28 -23.07
CA ARG A 365 30.70 -0.36 -21.73
C ARG A 365 30.63 1.02 -21.09
N GLU A 366 29.47 1.35 -20.54
CA GLU A 366 29.24 2.64 -19.87
C GLU A 366 28.48 2.36 -18.56
N PHE A 367 28.84 3.09 -17.50
CA PHE A 367 28.28 2.93 -16.16
C PHE A 367 27.80 4.27 -15.63
N GLN A 368 26.55 4.30 -15.16
CA GLN A 368 25.87 5.51 -14.73
C GLN A 368 25.23 5.33 -13.35
N PRO A 369 25.97 5.62 -12.26
CA PRO A 369 25.37 5.70 -10.94
C PRO A 369 24.52 6.97 -10.84
N TYR A 370 23.41 6.87 -10.12
CA TYR A 370 22.51 8.00 -9.89
C TYR A 370 21.96 8.05 -8.47
N ILE A 371 21.54 9.24 -8.09
CA ILE A 371 20.72 9.51 -6.92
C ILE A 371 19.56 10.40 -7.31
N GLU A 372 18.40 10.16 -6.71
CA GLU A 372 17.17 10.88 -6.98
C GLU A 372 16.49 11.22 -5.66
N ALA A 373 16.02 12.46 -5.54
CA ALA A 373 15.20 12.90 -4.43
C ALA A 373 13.85 13.38 -4.97
N ASN A 374 12.76 12.94 -4.33
CA ASN A 374 11.41 13.29 -4.74
C ASN A 374 10.55 13.72 -3.57
N TRP A 375 9.63 14.62 -3.86
CA TRP A 375 8.42 14.86 -3.09
C TRP A 375 7.22 14.27 -3.85
N ILE A 376 6.42 13.47 -3.15
CA ILE A 376 5.23 12.83 -3.70
C ILE A 376 4.02 13.32 -2.91
N ASN A 377 2.99 13.77 -3.62
CA ASN A 377 1.72 14.20 -3.06
C ASN A 377 0.57 13.34 -3.61
N ASN A 378 -0.31 12.87 -2.74
CA ASN A 378 -1.54 12.19 -3.10
C ASN A 378 -2.74 13.10 -2.82
N SER A 379 -3.57 13.34 -3.83
CA SER A 379 -4.79 14.13 -3.71
C SER A 379 -5.81 13.49 -2.77
N LYS A 380 -5.91 12.16 -2.80
CA LYS A 380 -6.77 11.34 -1.94
C LYS A 380 -5.93 10.38 -1.10
N VAL A 381 -6.54 9.85 -0.05
CA VAL A 381 -5.95 8.84 0.83
C VAL A 381 -6.83 7.60 0.73
N TYR A 382 -6.22 6.43 0.57
CA TYR A 382 -6.94 5.17 0.52
C TYR A 382 -7.60 4.87 1.86
N ALA A 383 -8.87 4.49 1.80
CA ALA A 383 -9.69 4.20 2.95
C ALA A 383 -10.69 3.07 2.63
N VAL A 384 -11.28 2.51 3.68
CA VAL A 384 -12.39 1.57 3.58
C VAL A 384 -13.51 2.05 4.48
N LYS A 385 -14.72 1.90 4.00
CA LYS A 385 -15.94 2.21 4.72
C LYS A 385 -16.68 0.91 4.98
N MET A 386 -16.93 0.65 6.27
CA MET A 386 -17.57 -0.57 6.75
C MET A 386 -18.88 -0.18 7.44
N ASN A 387 -20.03 -0.48 6.81
CA ASN A 387 -21.36 -0.04 7.25
C ASN A 387 -21.45 1.48 7.51
N GLY A 388 -20.93 2.31 6.61
CA GLY A 388 -20.99 3.76 6.79
C GLY A 388 -19.78 4.38 7.49
N GLN A 389 -19.02 3.60 8.27
CA GLN A 389 -17.88 4.10 9.04
C GLN A 389 -16.58 3.99 8.25
N THR A 390 -15.93 5.13 7.97
CA THR A 390 -14.66 5.20 7.26
C THR A 390 -13.47 5.00 8.20
N VAL A 391 -12.52 4.16 7.76
CA VAL A 391 -11.18 4.00 8.33
C VAL A 391 -10.18 4.29 7.22
N SER A 392 -9.24 5.22 7.44
CA SER A 392 -8.30 5.66 6.41
C SER A 392 -6.85 5.37 6.75
N ARG A 393 -6.03 5.25 5.70
CA ARG A 393 -4.56 5.16 5.81
C ARG A 393 -3.94 6.43 6.39
N ASP A 394 -3.08 6.27 7.39
CA ASP A 394 -2.34 7.39 7.96
C ASP A 394 -1.04 7.68 7.19
N GLY A 395 -0.66 8.96 7.12
CA GLY A 395 0.69 9.38 6.73
C GLY A 395 1.04 9.32 5.25
N ALA A 396 0.12 8.89 4.38
CA ALA A 396 0.39 8.65 2.96
C ALA A 396 0.16 9.86 2.03
N ARG A 397 -0.25 11.02 2.56
CA ARG A 397 -0.63 12.18 1.72
C ARG A 397 0.57 12.90 1.13
N ASN A 398 1.63 13.09 1.92
CA ASN A 398 2.88 13.70 1.48
C ASN A 398 4.01 12.74 1.85
N LEU A 399 4.81 12.35 0.87
CA LEU A 399 5.93 11.44 1.05
C LEU A 399 7.21 12.10 0.54
N GLY A 400 8.30 11.92 1.28
CA GLY A 400 9.65 12.14 0.78
C GLY A 400 10.19 10.82 0.26
N GLU A 401 10.87 10.82 -0.88
CA GLU A 401 11.53 9.64 -1.43
C GLU A 401 12.99 9.94 -1.74
N VAL A 402 13.86 8.97 -1.45
CA VAL A 402 15.23 8.93 -1.96
C VAL A 402 15.43 7.63 -2.69
N ARG A 403 16.01 7.69 -3.89
CA ARG A 403 16.41 6.51 -4.67
C ARG A 403 17.87 6.62 -5.06
N THR A 404 18.54 5.48 -5.15
CA THR A 404 19.86 5.38 -5.75
C THR A 404 19.95 4.10 -6.57
N GLY A 405 20.72 4.15 -7.65
CA GLY A 405 20.85 3.02 -8.54
C GLY A 405 22.02 3.16 -9.47
N VAL A 406 22.16 2.15 -10.32
CA VAL A 406 23.16 2.09 -11.37
C VAL A 406 22.53 1.57 -12.64
N GLU A 407 22.93 2.18 -13.75
CA GLU A 407 22.58 1.77 -15.10
C GLU A 407 23.87 1.39 -15.82
N ALA A 408 23.86 0.25 -16.53
CA ALA A 408 25.05 -0.30 -17.16
C ALA A 408 24.74 -0.80 -18.58
N LYS A 409 25.49 -0.28 -19.55
CA LYS A 409 25.55 -0.84 -20.90
C LYS A 409 26.57 -1.97 -20.92
N VAL A 410 26.11 -3.20 -21.09
CA VAL A 410 26.99 -4.39 -21.11
C VAL A 410 27.60 -4.58 -22.50
N ASN A 411 26.78 -4.40 -23.53
CA ASN A 411 27.17 -4.37 -24.95
C ASN A 411 26.10 -3.59 -25.76
N ASN A 412 26.21 -3.55 -27.10
CA ASN A 412 25.28 -2.79 -27.95
C ASN A 412 23.84 -3.32 -27.96
N ASN A 413 23.63 -4.56 -27.52
CA ASN A 413 22.32 -5.20 -27.54
C ASN A 413 21.74 -5.37 -26.12
N LEU A 414 22.54 -5.27 -25.06
CA LEU A 414 22.15 -5.60 -23.69
C LEU A 414 22.48 -4.47 -22.70
N SER A 415 21.44 -3.99 -22.03
CA SER A 415 21.52 -3.04 -20.93
C SER A 415 20.89 -3.61 -19.66
N LEU A 416 21.48 -3.27 -18.52
CA LEU A 416 21.02 -3.68 -17.19
C LEU A 416 20.90 -2.45 -16.29
N TRP A 417 19.92 -2.47 -15.39
CA TRP A 417 19.81 -1.45 -14.35
C TRP A 417 19.30 -2.04 -13.05
N GLY A 418 19.64 -1.39 -11.95
CA GLY A 418 19.16 -1.74 -10.63
C GLY A 418 19.12 -0.54 -9.71
N ASN A 419 18.13 -0.48 -8.82
CA ASN A 419 18.01 0.60 -7.87
C ASN A 419 17.32 0.16 -6.58
N VAL A 420 17.51 0.97 -5.54
CA VAL A 420 16.81 0.87 -4.25
C VAL A 420 16.20 2.23 -3.95
N GLY A 421 14.97 2.23 -3.46
CA GLY A 421 14.23 3.42 -3.08
C GLY A 421 13.59 3.27 -1.70
N VAL A 422 13.53 4.38 -0.97
CA VAL A 422 12.81 4.47 0.30
C VAL A 422 11.90 5.69 0.27
N GLN A 423 10.63 5.48 0.56
CA GLN A 423 9.63 6.51 0.79
C GLN A 423 9.31 6.60 2.27
N LEU A 424 9.18 7.82 2.78
CA LEU A 424 8.85 8.11 4.17
C LEU A 424 7.71 9.13 4.21
N GLY A 425 6.76 8.90 5.10
CA GLY A 425 5.64 9.80 5.35
C GLY A 425 5.41 10.00 6.84
N ASP A 426 4.37 10.75 7.17
CA ASP A 426 4.01 11.00 8.56
C ASP A 426 3.49 9.73 9.25
N LYS A 427 3.31 9.80 10.59
CA LYS A 427 2.66 8.76 11.40
C LYS A 427 3.24 7.33 11.23
N GLY A 428 4.51 7.22 10.82
CA GLY A 428 5.22 5.95 10.67
C GLY A 428 5.00 5.24 9.34
N TYR A 429 4.56 5.95 8.29
CA TYR A 429 4.56 5.43 6.93
C TYR A 429 6.00 5.19 6.44
N SER A 430 6.26 4.01 5.89
CA SER A 430 7.49 3.73 5.16
C SER A 430 7.25 2.74 4.03
N ASP A 431 7.89 2.94 2.88
CA ASP A 431 7.92 1.96 1.80
C ASP A 431 9.35 1.81 1.27
N THR A 432 9.89 0.60 1.28
CA THR A 432 11.22 0.29 0.76
C THR A 432 11.07 -0.64 -0.43
N GLN A 433 11.70 -0.29 -1.55
CA GLN A 433 11.64 -1.09 -2.76
C GLN A 433 13.02 -1.29 -3.40
N GLY A 434 13.20 -2.44 -4.03
CA GLY A 434 14.34 -2.78 -4.86
C GLY A 434 13.88 -3.20 -6.25
N MET A 435 14.63 -2.80 -7.26
CA MET A 435 14.34 -3.10 -8.65
C MET A 435 15.58 -3.64 -9.37
N LEU A 436 15.35 -4.60 -10.26
CA LEU A 436 16.29 -5.00 -11.29
C LEU A 436 15.58 -5.02 -12.64
N GLY A 437 16.27 -4.56 -13.69
CA GLY A 437 15.75 -4.58 -15.04
C GLY A 437 16.81 -4.91 -16.08
N VAL A 438 16.32 -5.42 -17.21
CA VAL A 438 17.10 -5.81 -18.37
C VAL A 438 16.41 -5.33 -19.63
N LYS A 439 17.18 -4.86 -20.60
CA LYS A 439 16.72 -4.50 -21.93
C LYS A 439 17.60 -5.16 -22.98
N TYR A 440 16.96 -5.78 -23.96
CA TYR A 440 17.60 -6.36 -25.13
C TYR A 440 17.11 -5.64 -26.40
N SER A 441 18.03 -5.22 -27.27
CA SER A 441 17.73 -4.54 -28.54
C SER A 441 18.37 -5.31 -29.69
N TRP A 442 17.65 -5.51 -30.79
CA TRP A 442 18.11 -6.29 -31.95
C TRP A 442 17.75 -5.67 -33.30
#